data_AF-A0A2G4HYL2-F1
#
_entry.id   AF-A0A2G4HYL2-F1
#
_cell.length_a   1.000
_cell.length_b   1.000
_cell.length_c   1.000
_cell.angle_alpha   90.00
_cell.angle_beta   90.00
_cell.angle_gamma   90.00
#
_symmetry.space_group_name_H-M   'P 1'
#
loop_
_entity.id
_entity.type
_entity.pdbx_description
1 polymer ?
#
loop_
_entity_poly.entity_id
_entity_poly.type
_entity_poly.pdbx_seq_one_letter_code
_entity_poly.pdbx_strand_id
1 'polypeptide(L)'
;MRERRWETTTPLTFGQVLAVGERLAALGFKPAGPSKDVICYIEEWTIEAPEDFDQLDAWSTEDATLIHVREGWRGDFFLLAGAYHTVYQRYQDVGTYCSISHPWRIRDPLRLHNPRSMFWLGFRHAHSFIRARLQTHEVITPGETRGDIERDQWLEERRTAFLEAITLLELPVETSVEKQQLILRPVNPSAHFFCSWPDAFGPCQFEYNTADAYEFLVPASKLAATSAIEPASVRVCLTGFSEDALVEFQSIDPTARFVYRCSVHCVLDDLPELRSVIEPDGRLYSTLCEFQTQELFPGAEDASAIIGVVGTAAGFHIEVRLNRAPLSEELMPVCLGQLIGHSVVYAPLSPFI
;
A
#
# COMPACT_ATOMS: atom_id res chain seq x y z
N MET A 1 -4.21 0.18 6.10
CA MET A 1 -3.80 1.49 6.62
C MET A 1 -4.66 1.77 7.84
N ARG A 2 -4.04 1.92 9.01
CA ARG A 2 -4.70 2.07 10.32
C ARG A 2 -4.55 3.50 10.84
N GLU A 3 -4.32 4.44 9.93
CA GLU A 3 -3.69 5.69 10.26
C GLU A 3 -4.38 6.84 9.55
N ARG A 4 -4.50 7.93 10.29
CA ARG A 4 -4.88 9.24 9.81
C ARG A 4 -3.60 9.99 9.44
N ARG A 5 -3.64 10.73 8.33
CA ARG A 5 -2.47 11.41 7.78
C ARG A 5 -2.72 12.89 7.58
N TRP A 6 -1.74 13.70 7.99
CA TRP A 6 -1.62 15.12 7.66
C TRP A 6 -0.29 15.37 6.98
N GLU A 7 -0.24 16.34 6.08
CA GLU A 7 0.95 16.62 5.28
C GLU A 7 1.16 18.13 5.13
N THR A 8 2.41 18.56 5.06
CA THR A 8 2.76 19.97 4.82
C THR A 8 2.27 20.45 3.45
N THR A 9 1.69 21.66 3.42
CA THR A 9 1.07 22.21 2.20
C THR A 9 2.06 22.74 1.16
N THR A 10 3.30 22.98 1.57
CA THR A 10 4.37 23.51 0.70
C THR A 10 5.59 22.62 0.78
N PRO A 11 6.31 22.39 -0.33
CA PRO A 11 7.59 21.72 -0.29
C PRO A 11 8.58 22.46 0.61
N LEU A 12 9.41 21.69 1.29
CA LEU A 12 10.47 22.10 2.19
C LEU A 12 11.83 21.76 1.56
N THR A 13 12.81 22.58 1.90
CA THR A 13 14.23 22.21 1.75
C THR A 13 14.62 21.18 2.79
N PHE A 14 15.68 20.43 2.55
CA PHE A 14 16.18 19.47 3.54
C PHE A 14 16.64 20.16 4.84
N GLY A 15 17.21 21.37 4.76
CA GLY A 15 17.53 22.16 5.95
C GLY A 15 16.31 22.50 6.81
N GLN A 16 15.13 22.72 6.20
CA GLN A 16 13.88 22.91 6.94
C GLN A 16 13.39 21.60 7.59
N VAL A 17 13.59 20.45 6.95
CA VAL A 17 13.33 19.13 7.56
C VAL A 17 14.18 18.94 8.81
N LEU A 18 15.48 19.26 8.74
CA LEU A 18 16.37 19.19 9.91
C LEU A 18 15.91 20.14 11.02
N ALA A 19 15.46 21.35 10.68
CA ALA A 19 14.90 22.29 11.66
C ALA A 19 13.63 21.78 12.35
N VAL A 20 12.79 20.98 11.66
CA VAL A 20 11.67 20.27 12.28
C VAL A 20 12.18 19.26 13.31
N GLY A 21 13.24 18.51 12.98
CA GLY A 21 13.92 17.63 13.93
C GLY A 21 14.43 18.38 15.16
N GLU A 22 15.18 19.47 14.99
CA GLU A 22 15.67 20.29 16.10
C GLU A 22 14.53 20.82 16.99
N ARG A 23 13.42 21.23 16.36
CA ARG A 23 12.21 21.68 17.07
C ARG A 23 11.59 20.56 17.91
N LEU A 24 11.43 19.37 17.34
CA LEU A 24 10.90 18.21 18.06
C LEU A 24 11.82 17.84 19.24
N ALA A 25 13.13 17.87 19.04
CA ALA A 25 14.10 17.62 20.11
C ALA A 25 14.00 18.66 21.24
N ALA A 26 13.82 19.95 20.91
CA ALA A 26 13.62 21.01 21.90
C ALA A 26 12.32 20.86 22.71
N LEU A 27 11.32 20.15 22.17
CA LEU A 27 10.09 19.77 22.85
C LEU A 27 10.21 18.48 23.68
N GLY A 28 11.39 17.83 23.68
CA GLY A 28 11.67 16.61 24.45
C GLY A 28 11.49 15.30 23.68
N PHE A 29 11.14 15.35 22.38
CA PHE A 29 11.06 14.16 21.53
C PHE A 29 12.44 13.67 21.10
N LYS A 30 12.49 12.51 20.46
CA LYS A 30 13.73 11.84 20.02
C LYS A 30 13.79 11.67 18.49
N PRO A 31 13.82 12.77 17.73
CA PRO A 31 13.92 12.69 16.28
C PRO A 31 15.28 12.13 15.84
N ALA A 32 15.34 11.59 14.63
CA ALA A 32 16.58 11.19 14.01
C ALA A 32 17.45 12.42 13.72
N GLY A 33 18.72 12.32 14.08
CA GLY A 33 19.72 13.33 13.75
C GLY A 33 20.33 13.08 12.37
N PRO A 34 21.06 14.08 11.82
CA PRO A 34 21.73 14.02 10.51
C PRO A 34 22.52 12.72 10.24
N SER A 35 23.32 12.29 11.22
CA SER A 35 24.19 11.11 11.11
C SER A 35 23.55 9.81 11.59
N LYS A 36 22.24 9.79 11.86
CA LYS A 36 21.56 8.60 12.36
C LYS A 36 21.13 7.73 11.19
N ASP A 37 21.38 6.43 11.31
CA ASP A 37 20.86 5.43 10.37
C ASP A 37 19.33 5.41 10.39
N VAL A 38 18.74 5.45 9.21
CA VAL A 38 17.31 5.39 8.96
C VAL A 38 17.02 4.40 7.84
N ILE A 39 15.78 3.89 7.82
CA ILE A 39 15.26 3.13 6.69
C ILE A 39 14.44 4.09 5.83
N CYS A 40 14.83 4.19 4.57
CA CYS A 40 14.20 5.00 3.55
C CYS A 40 13.44 4.10 2.58
N TYR A 41 12.12 4.20 2.53
CA TYR A 41 11.28 3.44 1.60
C TYR A 41 11.16 4.20 0.29
N ILE A 42 11.64 3.63 -0.80
CA ILE A 42 11.46 4.14 -2.16
C ILE A 42 10.23 3.49 -2.79
N GLU A 43 9.37 4.32 -3.37
CA GLU A 43 8.14 3.94 -4.06
C GLU A 43 8.07 4.64 -5.42
N GLU A 44 7.43 4.02 -6.41
CA GLU A 44 7.16 4.60 -7.72
C GLU A 44 8.39 5.12 -8.48
N TRP A 45 9.60 4.60 -8.21
CA TRP A 45 10.81 5.01 -8.91
C TRP A 45 10.82 4.48 -10.34
N THR A 46 10.60 5.34 -11.33
CA THR A 46 10.57 4.94 -12.75
C THR A 46 11.98 4.79 -13.29
N ILE A 47 12.21 3.72 -14.02
CA ILE A 47 13.50 3.36 -14.63
C ILE A 47 13.31 2.98 -16.11
N GLU A 48 14.38 3.05 -16.89
CA GLU A 48 14.38 2.68 -18.32
C GLU A 48 14.65 1.19 -18.51
N ALA A 49 15.52 0.62 -17.67
CA ALA A 49 15.90 -0.79 -17.71
C ALA A 49 16.11 -1.36 -16.29
N PRO A 50 15.88 -2.67 -16.04
CA PRO A 50 16.04 -3.27 -14.72
C PRO A 50 17.40 -3.00 -14.05
N GLU A 51 18.46 -2.89 -14.84
CA GLU A 51 19.84 -2.63 -14.39
C GLU A 51 20.01 -1.21 -13.82
N ASP A 52 19.09 -0.28 -14.10
CA ASP A 52 19.11 1.07 -13.50
C ASP A 52 18.99 1.02 -11.97
N PHE A 53 18.58 -0.11 -11.39
CA PHE A 53 18.61 -0.34 -9.95
C PHE A 53 20.01 -0.15 -9.34
N ASP A 54 21.08 -0.42 -10.11
CA ASP A 54 22.49 -0.28 -9.70
C ASP A 54 22.84 1.15 -9.31
N GLN A 55 22.02 2.15 -9.67
CA GLN A 55 22.18 3.52 -9.18
C GLN A 55 22.06 3.64 -7.65
N LEU A 56 21.49 2.63 -6.98
CA LEU A 56 21.41 2.54 -5.53
C LEU A 56 22.57 1.76 -4.88
N ASP A 57 23.57 1.28 -5.63
CA ASP A 57 24.69 0.46 -5.13
C ASP A 57 25.51 1.10 -4.01
N ALA A 58 25.44 2.42 -3.87
CA ALA A 58 26.07 3.15 -2.77
C ALA A 58 25.44 2.84 -1.40
N TRP A 59 24.21 2.28 -1.36
CA TRP A 59 23.46 1.98 -0.15
C TRP A 59 23.06 0.51 -0.06
N SER A 60 22.79 0.06 1.16
CA SER A 60 22.24 -1.29 1.37
C SER A 60 20.73 -1.29 1.12
N THR A 61 20.25 -2.16 0.23
CA THR A 61 18.83 -2.26 -0.12
C THR A 61 18.19 -3.56 0.34
N GLU A 62 16.90 -3.52 0.67
CA GLU A 62 16.07 -4.68 1.04
C GLU A 62 14.71 -4.63 0.30
N ASP A 63 14.04 -5.78 0.22
CA ASP A 63 12.68 -5.93 -0.33
C ASP A 63 12.49 -5.37 -1.76
N ALA A 64 13.56 -5.35 -2.56
CA ALA A 64 13.54 -4.85 -3.92
C ALA A 64 12.51 -5.57 -4.78
N THR A 65 11.60 -4.80 -5.39
CA THR A 65 10.54 -5.31 -6.26
C THR A 65 10.50 -4.46 -7.53
N LEU A 66 10.70 -5.11 -8.67
CA LEU A 66 10.39 -4.51 -9.97
C LEU A 66 8.88 -4.60 -10.22
N ILE A 67 8.29 -3.53 -10.72
CA ILE A 67 6.88 -3.46 -11.07
C ILE A 67 6.74 -3.12 -12.54
N HIS A 68 6.09 -4.00 -13.30
CA HIS A 68 5.65 -3.68 -14.66
C HIS A 68 4.30 -2.98 -14.57
N VAL A 69 4.24 -1.71 -14.96
CA VAL A 69 3.03 -0.90 -14.96
C VAL A 69 2.49 -0.77 -16.39
N ARG A 70 1.23 -1.14 -16.57
CA ARG A 70 0.50 -1.02 -17.83
C ARG A 70 -0.68 -0.10 -17.65
N GLU A 71 -0.54 1.10 -18.18
CA GLU A 71 -1.65 2.06 -18.22
C GLU A 71 -2.54 1.82 -19.44
N GLY A 72 -3.85 1.92 -19.24
CA GLY A 72 -4.81 1.82 -20.34
C GLY A 72 -4.96 0.44 -20.97
N TRP A 73 -4.61 -0.63 -20.25
CA TRP A 73 -4.63 -2.00 -20.75
C TRP A 73 -6.06 -2.52 -21.06
N ARG A 74 -6.21 -3.26 -22.16
CA ARG A 74 -7.50 -3.78 -22.69
C ARG A 74 -7.43 -5.24 -23.16
N GLY A 75 -6.48 -6.02 -22.64
CA GLY A 75 -6.24 -7.40 -23.08
C GLY A 75 -7.09 -8.44 -22.37
N ASP A 76 -6.76 -9.72 -22.60
CA ASP A 76 -7.28 -10.86 -21.85
C ASP A 76 -6.41 -11.12 -20.62
N PHE A 77 -7.03 -11.11 -19.43
CA PHE A 77 -6.30 -11.23 -18.17
C PHE A 77 -5.74 -12.64 -17.97
N PHE A 78 -6.44 -13.66 -18.46
CA PHE A 78 -5.99 -15.06 -18.40
C PHE A 78 -4.70 -15.24 -19.20
N LEU A 79 -4.66 -14.72 -20.44
CA LEU A 79 -3.47 -14.79 -21.28
C LEU A 79 -2.29 -14.02 -20.66
N LEU A 80 -2.58 -12.84 -20.11
CA LEU A 80 -1.57 -12.02 -19.43
C LEU A 80 -0.97 -12.76 -18.23
N ALA A 81 -1.82 -13.19 -17.29
CA ALA A 81 -1.39 -13.88 -16.09
C ALA A 81 -0.70 -15.21 -16.41
N GLY A 82 -1.18 -15.95 -17.42
CA GLY A 82 -0.56 -17.18 -17.89
C GLY A 82 0.85 -16.98 -18.45
N ALA A 83 1.09 -15.88 -19.17
CA ALA A 83 2.42 -15.54 -19.67
C ALA A 83 3.41 -15.26 -18.52
N TYR A 84 3.01 -14.43 -17.54
CA TYR A 84 3.81 -14.19 -16.34
C TYR A 84 4.05 -15.47 -15.53
N HIS A 85 3.02 -16.29 -15.36
CA HIS A 85 3.15 -17.57 -14.67
C HIS A 85 4.16 -18.51 -15.37
N THR A 86 4.17 -18.54 -16.71
CA THR A 86 5.10 -19.36 -17.49
C THR A 86 6.57 -18.95 -17.29
N VAL A 87 6.85 -17.65 -17.25
CA VAL A 87 8.19 -17.14 -16.92
C VAL A 87 8.51 -17.45 -15.45
N TYR A 88 7.58 -17.15 -14.53
CA TYR A 88 7.72 -17.43 -13.11
C TYR A 88 8.11 -18.89 -12.83
N GLN A 89 7.44 -19.86 -13.46
CA GLN A 89 7.74 -21.28 -13.22
C GLN A 89 9.17 -21.70 -13.55
N ARG A 90 9.84 -20.99 -14.46
CA ARG A 90 11.23 -21.28 -14.86
C ARG A 90 12.25 -20.72 -13.88
N TYR A 91 11.90 -19.63 -13.20
CA TYR A 91 12.81 -18.91 -12.30
C TYR A 91 12.37 -18.92 -10.83
N GLN A 92 11.32 -19.66 -10.49
CA GLN A 92 10.85 -19.71 -9.12
C GLN A 92 11.91 -20.29 -8.18
N ASP A 93 12.10 -19.62 -7.06
CA ASP A 93 12.92 -20.06 -5.94
C ASP A 93 12.33 -19.56 -4.62
N VAL A 94 12.88 -20.01 -3.50
CA VAL A 94 12.58 -19.47 -2.18
C VAL A 94 12.85 -17.97 -2.17
N GLY A 95 11.84 -17.17 -1.81
CA GLY A 95 11.92 -15.71 -1.80
C GLY A 95 11.42 -15.03 -3.08
N THR A 96 11.21 -15.79 -4.17
CA THR A 96 10.59 -15.24 -5.38
C THR A 96 9.09 -15.02 -5.22
N TYR A 97 8.59 -13.92 -5.77
CA TYR A 97 7.18 -13.56 -5.72
C TYR A 97 6.78 -12.81 -6.99
N CYS A 98 5.78 -13.35 -7.71
CA CYS A 98 5.15 -12.72 -8.85
C CYS A 98 3.67 -12.48 -8.54
N SER A 99 3.16 -11.26 -8.72
CA SER A 99 1.71 -11.03 -8.64
C SER A 99 1.23 -10.01 -9.65
N ILE A 100 0.10 -10.28 -10.26
CA ILE A 100 -0.58 -9.43 -11.24
C ILE A 100 -1.80 -8.84 -10.56
N SER A 101 -1.85 -7.51 -10.49
CA SER A 101 -2.98 -6.76 -9.95
C SER A 101 -3.86 -6.20 -11.06
N HIS A 102 -5.17 -6.23 -10.87
CA HIS A 102 -6.12 -5.69 -11.83
C HIS A 102 -7.35 -5.13 -11.10
N PRO A 103 -7.98 -4.05 -11.62
CA PRO A 103 -9.22 -3.55 -11.06
C PRO A 103 -10.38 -4.53 -11.27
N TRP A 104 -11.35 -4.48 -10.39
CA TRP A 104 -12.64 -5.13 -10.60
C TRP A 104 -13.74 -4.20 -10.12
N ARG A 105 -14.96 -4.45 -10.60
CA ARG A 105 -16.13 -3.62 -10.31
C ARG A 105 -17.17 -4.42 -9.54
N ILE A 106 -17.57 -3.87 -8.41
CA ILE A 106 -18.71 -4.31 -7.63
C ILE A 106 -19.97 -3.79 -8.33
N ARG A 107 -20.96 -4.66 -8.55
CA ARG A 107 -22.16 -4.30 -9.32
C ARG A 107 -23.16 -3.50 -8.50
N ASP A 108 -23.30 -3.84 -7.23
CA ASP A 108 -24.27 -3.20 -6.36
C ASP A 108 -23.85 -1.76 -6.04
N PRO A 109 -24.80 -0.81 -5.97
CA PRO A 109 -24.51 0.55 -5.56
C PRO A 109 -24.15 0.58 -4.07
N LEU A 110 -22.91 0.98 -3.76
CA LEU A 110 -22.42 1.12 -2.40
C LEU A 110 -22.31 2.61 -2.06
N ARG A 111 -22.65 2.97 -0.83
CA ARG A 111 -22.57 4.36 -0.34
C ARG A 111 -21.25 4.63 0.37
N LEU A 112 -20.72 3.65 1.10
CA LEU A 112 -19.55 3.79 1.98
C LEU A 112 -18.30 3.15 1.36
N HIS A 113 -18.48 2.32 0.32
CA HIS A 113 -17.42 1.64 -0.41
C HIS A 113 -17.32 2.14 -1.86
N ASN A 114 -16.10 2.18 -2.39
CA ASN A 114 -15.89 2.50 -3.79
C ASN A 114 -16.29 1.29 -4.65
N PRO A 115 -17.14 1.45 -5.69
CA PRO A 115 -17.50 0.35 -6.59
C PRO A 115 -16.30 -0.20 -7.36
N ARG A 116 -15.23 0.56 -7.54
CA ARG A 116 -13.97 0.09 -8.13
C ARG A 116 -13.03 -0.37 -7.01
N SER A 117 -12.66 -1.64 -7.07
CA SER A 117 -11.77 -2.30 -6.12
C SER A 117 -10.62 -2.98 -6.87
N MET A 118 -9.66 -3.55 -6.15
CA MET A 118 -8.49 -4.20 -6.74
C MET A 118 -8.44 -5.67 -6.34
N PHE A 119 -7.92 -6.51 -7.22
CA PHE A 119 -7.54 -7.88 -6.87
C PHE A 119 -6.13 -8.18 -7.37
N TRP A 120 -5.52 -9.21 -6.78
CA TRP A 120 -4.22 -9.74 -7.17
C TRP A 120 -4.37 -11.24 -7.38
N LEU A 121 -3.82 -11.72 -8.47
CA LEU A 121 -3.44 -13.12 -8.65
C LEU A 121 -1.94 -13.20 -8.46
N GLY A 122 -1.46 -14.05 -7.56
CA GLY A 122 -0.03 -14.20 -7.36
C GLY A 122 0.43 -15.63 -7.16
N PHE A 123 1.74 -15.77 -7.37
CA PHE A 123 2.48 -17.01 -7.44
C PHE A 123 3.68 -16.90 -6.49
N ARG A 124 3.84 -17.90 -5.63
CA ARG A 124 4.97 -18.10 -4.72
C ARG A 124 5.43 -19.53 -4.82
N HIS A 125 6.66 -19.79 -4.37
CA HIS A 125 7.29 -21.10 -4.52
C HIS A 125 6.41 -22.27 -4.03
N ALA A 126 5.65 -22.06 -2.95
CA ALA A 126 4.85 -23.10 -2.31
C ALA A 126 3.33 -23.02 -2.60
N HIS A 127 2.82 -21.91 -3.15
CA HIS A 127 1.38 -21.72 -3.34
C HIS A 127 1.08 -20.60 -4.34
N SER A 128 -0.13 -20.68 -4.90
CA SER A 128 -0.78 -19.55 -5.55
C SER A 128 -1.79 -18.91 -4.60
N PHE A 129 -2.09 -17.64 -4.84
CA PHE A 129 -3.10 -16.93 -4.07
C PHE A 129 -3.95 -16.03 -4.96
N ILE A 130 -5.18 -15.81 -4.50
CA ILE A 130 -6.02 -14.73 -4.97
C ILE A 130 -6.41 -13.84 -3.80
N ARG A 131 -6.23 -12.53 -4.00
CA ARG A 131 -6.51 -11.51 -3.00
C ARG A 131 -7.48 -10.51 -3.58
N ALA A 132 -8.58 -10.24 -2.91
CA ALA A 132 -9.48 -9.14 -3.25
C ALA A 132 -9.41 -8.08 -2.16
N ARG A 133 -9.17 -6.82 -2.53
CA ARG A 133 -9.15 -5.67 -1.62
C ARG A 133 -10.25 -4.70 -1.99
N LEU A 134 -11.13 -4.46 -1.03
CA LEU A 134 -12.17 -3.46 -1.08
C LEU A 134 -11.63 -2.09 -0.69
N GLN A 135 -12.26 -1.07 -1.23
CA GLN A 135 -12.00 0.34 -0.93
C GLN A 135 -13.19 0.99 -0.26
N THR A 136 -12.91 1.93 0.64
CA THR A 136 -13.90 2.78 1.29
C THR A 136 -13.67 4.23 0.92
N HIS A 137 -14.71 5.05 0.99
CA HIS A 137 -14.59 6.50 0.81
C HIS A 137 -13.89 7.18 2.00
N GLU A 138 -13.97 6.55 3.17
CA GLU A 138 -13.38 7.05 4.42
C GLU A 138 -12.61 5.95 5.15
N VAL A 139 -11.66 6.38 5.98
CA VAL A 139 -10.92 5.50 6.91
C VAL A 139 -11.20 5.98 8.33
N ILE A 140 -11.80 5.11 9.14
CA ILE A 140 -12.03 5.30 10.57
C ILE A 140 -11.24 4.22 11.29
N THR A 141 -10.24 4.66 12.05
CA THR A 141 -9.31 3.73 12.69
C THR A 141 -10.01 2.99 13.84
N PRO A 142 -9.52 1.79 14.22
CA PRO A 142 -10.10 1.05 15.33
C PRO A 142 -10.13 1.90 16.61
N GLY A 143 -11.29 1.90 17.29
CA GLY A 143 -11.51 2.64 18.53
C GLY A 143 -12.17 4.02 18.35
N GLU A 144 -12.23 4.57 17.13
CA GLU A 144 -13.01 5.78 16.88
C GLU A 144 -14.51 5.47 16.75
N THR A 145 -15.36 6.29 17.38
CA THR A 145 -16.83 6.09 17.44
C THR A 145 -17.62 6.85 16.39
N ARG A 146 -16.97 7.75 15.63
CA ARG A 146 -17.65 8.62 14.65
C ARG A 146 -18.35 7.87 13.51
N GLY A 147 -17.94 6.62 13.25
CA GLY A 147 -18.58 5.75 12.26
C GLY A 147 -19.74 4.92 12.82
N ASP A 148 -19.98 4.94 14.13
CA ASP A 148 -20.88 3.96 14.76
C ASP A 148 -22.32 4.03 14.25
N ILE A 149 -22.78 5.22 13.84
CA ILE A 149 -24.12 5.40 13.25
C ILE A 149 -24.27 4.64 11.92
N GLU A 150 -23.19 4.51 11.14
CA GLU A 150 -23.21 3.88 9.82
C GLU A 150 -22.63 2.45 9.83
N ARG A 151 -22.30 1.91 11.01
CA ARG A 151 -21.58 0.63 11.15
C ARG A 151 -22.33 -0.57 10.60
N ASP A 152 -23.62 -0.68 10.88
CA ASP A 152 -24.42 -1.81 10.37
C ASP A 152 -24.53 -1.76 8.84
N GLN A 153 -24.74 -0.57 8.25
CA GLN A 153 -24.76 -0.40 6.79
C GLN A 153 -23.40 -0.75 6.19
N TRP A 154 -22.33 -0.25 6.78
CA TRP A 154 -20.98 -0.50 6.31
C TRP A 154 -20.60 -1.98 6.33
N LEU A 155 -20.93 -2.72 7.41
CA LEU A 155 -20.71 -4.15 7.50
C LEU A 155 -21.46 -4.92 6.42
N GLU A 156 -22.72 -4.54 6.14
CA GLU A 156 -23.52 -5.22 5.13
C GLU A 156 -23.03 -4.91 3.70
N GLU A 157 -22.67 -3.65 3.40
CA GLU A 157 -22.06 -3.29 2.10
C GLU A 157 -20.76 -4.07 1.88
N ARG A 158 -19.92 -4.16 2.92
CA ARG A 158 -18.66 -4.90 2.85
C ARG A 158 -18.88 -6.39 2.64
N ARG A 159 -19.80 -6.98 3.40
CA ARG A 159 -20.18 -8.38 3.27
C ARG A 159 -20.68 -8.68 1.86
N THR A 160 -21.55 -7.82 1.33
CA THR A 160 -22.10 -7.93 -0.03
C THR A 160 -20.99 -7.89 -1.08
N ALA A 161 -20.09 -6.91 -0.98
CA ALA A 161 -18.97 -6.77 -1.91
C ALA A 161 -18.02 -7.98 -1.88
N PHE A 162 -17.68 -8.50 -0.69
CA PHE A 162 -16.87 -9.71 -0.61
C PHE A 162 -17.61 -10.96 -1.08
N LEU A 163 -18.90 -11.09 -0.78
CA LEU A 163 -19.71 -12.21 -1.26
C LEU A 163 -19.76 -12.23 -2.80
N GLU A 164 -19.84 -11.06 -3.45
CA GLU A 164 -19.73 -10.96 -4.90
C GLU A 164 -18.37 -11.48 -5.40
N ALA A 165 -17.26 -11.02 -4.83
CA ALA A 165 -15.93 -11.52 -5.19
C ALA A 165 -15.80 -13.04 -4.96
N ILE A 166 -16.22 -13.54 -3.80
CA ILE A 166 -16.20 -14.97 -3.45
C ILE A 166 -17.01 -15.80 -4.46
N THR A 167 -18.19 -15.30 -4.84
CA THR A 167 -19.08 -15.99 -5.80
C THR A 167 -18.47 -16.02 -7.20
N LEU A 168 -17.95 -14.89 -7.69
CA LEU A 168 -17.31 -14.80 -9.01
C LEU A 168 -16.06 -15.69 -9.11
N LEU A 169 -15.32 -15.78 -8.01
CA LEU A 169 -14.13 -16.60 -7.88
C LEU A 169 -14.42 -18.07 -7.54
N GLU A 170 -15.68 -18.43 -7.28
CA GLU A 170 -16.12 -19.77 -6.88
C GLU A 170 -15.37 -20.29 -5.63
N LEU A 171 -15.03 -19.39 -4.70
CA LEU A 171 -14.26 -19.74 -3.51
C LEU A 171 -15.16 -20.42 -2.46
N PRO A 172 -14.68 -21.47 -1.78
CA PRO A 172 -15.41 -22.14 -0.71
C PRO A 172 -15.27 -21.35 0.59
N VAL A 173 -15.88 -20.16 0.66
CA VAL A 173 -15.83 -19.23 1.80
C VAL A 173 -17.24 -18.81 2.19
N GLU A 174 -17.56 -18.96 3.47
CA GLU A 174 -18.80 -18.50 4.08
C GLU A 174 -18.63 -17.11 4.69
N THR A 175 -19.72 -16.34 4.74
CA THR A 175 -19.74 -14.98 5.32
C THR A 175 -20.76 -14.86 6.44
N SER A 176 -20.37 -14.23 7.55
CA SER A 176 -21.28 -13.88 8.66
C SER A 176 -20.89 -12.54 9.28
N VAL A 177 -21.83 -11.90 9.99
CA VAL A 177 -21.51 -10.75 10.85
C VAL A 177 -21.65 -11.20 12.30
N GLU A 178 -20.57 -11.11 13.06
CA GLU A 178 -20.52 -11.51 14.47
C GLU A 178 -19.88 -10.38 15.28
N LYS A 179 -20.55 -9.96 16.37
CA LYS A 179 -20.04 -8.93 17.29
C LYS A 179 -19.54 -7.67 16.58
N GLN A 180 -20.30 -7.16 15.61
CA GLN A 180 -19.96 -5.94 14.85
C GLN A 180 -18.69 -6.09 13.99
N GLN A 181 -18.38 -7.31 13.55
CA GLN A 181 -17.26 -7.62 12.66
C GLN A 181 -17.72 -8.55 11.53
N LEU A 182 -17.18 -8.33 10.33
CA LEU A 182 -17.36 -9.26 9.22
C LEU A 182 -16.45 -10.47 9.40
N ILE A 183 -17.03 -11.66 9.43
CA ILE A 183 -16.27 -12.91 9.46
C ILE A 183 -16.37 -13.58 8.10
N LEU A 184 -15.20 -13.93 7.55
CA LEU A 184 -15.07 -14.77 6.35
C LEU A 184 -14.39 -16.07 6.79
N ARG A 185 -15.04 -17.23 6.55
CA ARG A 185 -14.52 -18.55 6.97
C ARG A 185 -14.40 -19.47 5.76
N PRO A 186 -13.23 -20.06 5.48
CA PRO A 186 -13.17 -21.11 4.48
C PRO A 186 -13.96 -22.34 4.96
N VAL A 187 -14.70 -22.98 4.06
CA VAL A 187 -15.46 -24.20 4.34
C VAL A 187 -14.54 -25.33 4.81
N ASN A 188 -13.32 -25.38 4.26
CA ASN A 188 -12.25 -26.21 4.78
C ASN A 188 -11.36 -25.40 5.74
N PRO A 189 -11.36 -25.70 7.07
CA PRO A 189 -10.52 -24.99 8.04
C PRO A 189 -9.01 -25.16 7.82
N SER A 190 -8.57 -26.16 7.05
CA SER A 190 -7.15 -26.34 6.71
C SER A 190 -6.70 -25.44 5.55
N ALA A 191 -7.62 -24.76 4.86
CA ALA A 191 -7.27 -23.82 3.80
C ALA A 191 -6.57 -22.60 4.41
N HIS A 192 -5.44 -22.21 3.82
CA HIS A 192 -4.73 -21.01 4.22
C HIS A 192 -5.51 -19.78 3.74
N PHE A 193 -6.25 -19.16 4.65
CA PHE A 193 -7.08 -17.99 4.39
C PHE A 193 -6.74 -16.88 5.37
N PHE A 194 -6.70 -15.65 4.86
CA PHE A 194 -6.45 -14.47 5.66
C PHE A 194 -7.49 -13.40 5.33
N CYS A 195 -8.09 -12.79 6.35
CA CYS A 195 -8.91 -11.59 6.21
C CYS A 195 -8.34 -10.54 7.13
N SER A 196 -8.08 -9.35 6.57
CA SER A 196 -7.52 -8.24 7.32
C SER A 196 -8.52 -7.13 7.45
N TRP A 197 -8.56 -6.48 8.61
CA TRP A 197 -9.41 -5.31 8.90
C TRP A 197 -10.91 -5.58 8.85
N PRO A 198 -11.42 -6.73 9.33
CA PRO A 198 -12.85 -7.03 9.26
C PRO A 198 -13.73 -6.05 10.04
N ASP A 199 -13.15 -5.32 10.99
CA ASP A 199 -13.80 -4.54 12.05
C ASP A 199 -13.58 -3.02 11.96
N ALA A 200 -12.72 -2.57 11.05
CA ALA A 200 -12.33 -1.16 10.90
C ALA A 200 -12.80 -0.58 9.57
N PHE A 201 -13.45 0.61 9.60
CA PHE A 201 -13.83 1.32 8.38
C PHE A 201 -12.58 1.74 7.62
N GLY A 202 -12.40 1.21 6.43
CA GLY A 202 -11.16 1.37 5.69
C GLY A 202 -11.02 0.29 4.63
N PRO A 203 -9.90 0.30 3.89
CA PRO A 203 -9.56 -0.78 3.00
C PRO A 203 -9.47 -2.11 3.76
N CYS A 204 -10.09 -3.13 3.22
CA CYS A 204 -10.14 -4.47 3.77
C CYS A 204 -9.83 -5.46 2.65
N GLN A 205 -9.18 -6.57 2.96
CA GLN A 205 -8.87 -7.59 1.97
C GLN A 205 -8.97 -8.97 2.56
N PHE A 206 -9.35 -9.93 1.72
CA PHE A 206 -9.06 -11.33 1.96
C PHE A 206 -7.97 -11.81 1.00
N GLU A 207 -7.30 -12.88 1.40
CA GLU A 207 -6.41 -13.68 0.58
C GLU A 207 -6.74 -15.16 0.79
N TYR A 208 -6.98 -15.87 -0.31
CA TYR A 208 -7.19 -17.31 -0.32
C TYR A 208 -6.02 -17.96 -1.05
N ASN A 209 -5.41 -18.97 -0.42
CA ASN A 209 -4.23 -19.65 -0.96
C ASN A 209 -4.56 -21.10 -1.33
N THR A 210 -3.83 -21.62 -2.32
CA THR A 210 -3.89 -23.01 -2.74
C THR A 210 -2.52 -23.50 -3.20
N ALA A 211 -2.28 -24.80 -3.07
CA ALA A 211 -1.06 -25.44 -3.58
C ALA A 211 -1.08 -25.62 -5.11
N ASP A 212 -2.26 -25.58 -5.75
CA ASP A 212 -2.37 -25.67 -7.20
C ASP A 212 -2.01 -24.34 -7.87
N ALA A 213 -0.91 -24.34 -8.62
CA ALA A 213 -0.39 -23.15 -9.26
C ALA A 213 -1.39 -22.51 -10.26
N TYR A 214 -2.32 -23.30 -10.82
CA TYR A 214 -3.22 -22.90 -11.90
C TYR A 214 -4.64 -22.58 -11.46
N GLU A 215 -5.03 -22.96 -10.24
CA GLU A 215 -6.42 -22.94 -9.76
C GLU A 215 -7.12 -21.59 -9.99
N PHE A 216 -6.40 -20.49 -9.77
CA PHE A 216 -6.98 -19.14 -9.84
C PHE A 216 -6.85 -18.45 -11.20
N LEU A 217 -6.18 -19.03 -12.20
CA LEU A 217 -6.00 -18.36 -13.51
C LEU A 217 -7.35 -18.05 -14.18
N VAL A 218 -8.27 -19.03 -14.20
CA VAL A 218 -9.61 -18.86 -14.79
C VAL A 218 -10.54 -18.05 -13.87
N PRO A 219 -10.64 -18.33 -12.55
CA PRO A 219 -11.43 -17.47 -11.66
C PRO A 219 -11.04 -15.99 -11.70
N ALA A 220 -9.74 -15.69 -11.69
CA ALA A 220 -9.25 -14.30 -11.72
C ALA A 220 -9.68 -13.55 -12.99
N SER A 221 -9.77 -14.22 -14.14
CA SER A 221 -10.24 -13.58 -15.38
C SER A 221 -11.73 -13.23 -15.34
N LYS A 222 -12.56 -14.01 -14.63
CA LYS A 222 -13.97 -13.66 -14.37
C LYS A 222 -14.08 -12.35 -13.58
N LEU A 223 -13.21 -12.17 -12.58
CA LEU A 223 -13.18 -10.95 -11.78
C LEU A 223 -12.67 -9.76 -12.59
N ALA A 224 -11.59 -9.92 -13.37
CA ALA A 224 -11.09 -8.90 -14.29
C ALA A 224 -12.15 -8.43 -15.30
N ALA A 225 -12.96 -9.36 -15.82
CA ALA A 225 -13.99 -9.07 -16.83
C ALA A 225 -15.06 -8.08 -16.33
N THR A 226 -15.24 -7.94 -15.01
CA THR A 226 -16.16 -6.94 -14.43
C THR A 226 -15.73 -5.49 -14.73
N SER A 227 -14.45 -5.27 -15.06
CA SER A 227 -13.90 -3.96 -15.45
C SER A 227 -13.66 -3.80 -16.96
N ALA A 228 -14.02 -4.77 -17.80
CA ALA A 228 -13.63 -4.83 -19.23
C ALA A 228 -14.10 -3.66 -20.11
N ILE A 229 -15.05 -2.85 -19.65
CA ILE A 229 -15.57 -1.69 -20.39
C ILE A 229 -14.54 -0.55 -20.40
N GLU A 230 -13.73 -0.44 -19.35
CA GLU A 230 -12.78 0.64 -19.15
C GLU A 230 -11.33 0.15 -19.32
N PRO A 231 -10.41 0.98 -19.83
CA PRO A 231 -8.99 0.68 -19.75
C PRO A 231 -8.56 0.47 -18.30
N ALA A 232 -7.86 -0.63 -18.02
CA ALA A 232 -7.35 -0.95 -16.70
C ALA A 232 -5.90 -0.46 -16.52
N SER A 233 -5.55 -0.06 -15.30
CA SER A 233 -4.14 0.01 -14.89
C SER A 233 -3.78 -1.34 -14.26
N VAL A 234 -2.87 -2.06 -14.90
CA VAL A 234 -2.42 -3.40 -14.47
C VAL A 234 -0.99 -3.27 -13.99
N ARG A 235 -0.73 -3.75 -12.77
CA ARG A 235 0.61 -3.70 -12.15
C ARG A 235 1.06 -5.11 -11.84
N VAL A 236 2.27 -5.48 -12.26
CA VAL A 236 2.87 -6.80 -11.99
C VAL A 236 4.08 -6.64 -11.12
N CYS A 237 4.03 -7.15 -9.88
CA CYS A 237 5.14 -7.12 -8.94
C CYS A 237 6.02 -8.35 -9.12
N LEU A 238 7.32 -8.14 -9.24
CA LEU A 238 8.37 -9.14 -9.41
C LEU A 238 9.42 -8.92 -8.32
N THR A 239 9.46 -9.80 -7.32
CA THR A 239 10.38 -9.71 -6.18
C THR A 239 11.28 -10.94 -6.15
N GLY A 240 12.57 -10.75 -5.87
CA GLY A 240 13.54 -11.83 -5.64
C GLY A 240 14.04 -12.54 -6.90
N PHE A 241 13.83 -11.99 -8.09
CA PHE A 241 14.32 -12.55 -9.35
C PHE A 241 15.70 -11.99 -9.71
N SER A 242 16.52 -12.80 -10.39
CA SER A 242 17.77 -12.34 -11.00
C SER A 242 17.53 -11.41 -12.20
N GLU A 243 18.53 -10.62 -12.57
CA GLU A 243 18.50 -9.77 -13.77
C GLU A 243 18.10 -10.56 -15.03
N ASP A 244 18.73 -11.72 -15.26
CA ASP A 244 18.39 -12.61 -16.39
C ASP A 244 16.89 -12.97 -16.42
N ALA A 245 16.28 -13.20 -15.26
CA ALA A 245 14.86 -13.51 -15.16
C ALA A 245 14.00 -12.26 -15.42
N LEU A 246 14.41 -11.08 -14.93
CA LEU A 246 13.71 -9.81 -15.17
C LEU A 246 13.70 -9.45 -16.67
N VAL A 247 14.80 -9.69 -17.40
CA VAL A 247 14.86 -9.52 -18.85
C VAL A 247 13.84 -10.42 -19.57
N GLU A 248 13.68 -11.66 -19.12
CA GLU A 248 12.67 -12.54 -19.71
C GLU A 248 11.24 -12.09 -19.36
N PHE A 249 10.98 -11.61 -18.14
CA PHE A 249 9.68 -11.02 -17.79
C PHE A 249 9.35 -9.80 -18.67
N GLN A 250 10.33 -8.97 -19.01
CA GLN A 250 10.15 -7.84 -19.91
C GLN A 250 9.69 -8.27 -21.30
N SER A 251 10.13 -9.44 -21.79
CA SER A 251 9.72 -9.95 -23.10
C SER A 251 8.22 -10.24 -23.22
N ILE A 252 7.52 -10.45 -22.09
CA ILE A 252 6.06 -10.65 -22.06
C ILE A 252 5.33 -9.41 -22.57
N ASP A 253 5.85 -8.22 -22.27
CA ASP A 253 5.30 -6.96 -22.79
C ASP A 253 6.36 -5.86 -22.81
N PRO A 254 6.97 -5.63 -23.99
CA PRO A 254 7.97 -4.58 -24.18
C PRO A 254 7.45 -3.16 -23.97
N THR A 255 6.13 -2.96 -23.81
CA THR A 255 5.52 -1.63 -23.66
C THR A 255 5.23 -1.24 -22.20
N ALA A 256 5.46 -2.16 -21.25
CA ALA A 256 5.27 -1.86 -19.84
C ALA A 256 6.31 -0.85 -19.34
N ARG A 257 5.87 0.10 -18.50
CA ARG A 257 6.78 0.99 -17.77
C ARG A 257 7.35 0.25 -16.56
N PHE A 258 8.63 0.45 -16.29
CA PHE A 258 9.30 -0.15 -15.14
C PHE A 258 9.34 0.78 -13.96
N VAL A 259 9.04 0.22 -12.80
CA VAL A 259 9.03 0.94 -11.54
C VAL A 259 9.65 0.08 -10.45
N TYR A 260 10.63 0.61 -9.72
CA TYR A 260 11.14 -0.04 -8.52
C TYR A 260 10.46 0.48 -7.25
N ARG A 261 10.36 -0.43 -6.29
CA ARG A 261 10.21 -0.11 -4.87
C ARG A 261 11.22 -0.92 -4.07
N CYS A 262 11.75 -0.34 -3.01
CA CYS A 262 12.68 -1.01 -2.08
C CYS A 262 12.76 -0.25 -0.76
N SER A 263 13.40 -0.87 0.22
CA SER A 263 13.89 -0.20 1.42
C SER A 263 15.39 0.06 1.25
N VAL A 264 15.86 1.24 1.63
CA VAL A 264 17.26 1.64 1.58
C VAL A 264 17.72 2.01 2.99
N HIS A 265 18.81 1.41 3.45
CA HIS A 265 19.47 1.76 4.70
C HIS A 265 20.51 2.83 4.43
N CYS A 266 20.33 4.00 5.03
CA CYS A 266 21.17 5.18 4.81
C CYS A 266 21.20 6.04 6.08
N VAL A 267 22.11 7.03 6.15
CA VAL A 267 21.99 8.07 7.18
C VAL A 267 20.98 9.11 6.74
N LEU A 268 20.35 9.81 7.69
CA LEU A 268 19.33 10.83 7.38
C LEU A 268 19.84 11.88 6.37
N ASP A 269 21.11 12.28 6.47
CA ASP A 269 21.74 13.25 5.55
C ASP A 269 21.89 12.78 4.11
N ASP A 270 21.70 11.49 3.81
CA ASP A 270 21.76 10.95 2.44
C ASP A 270 20.43 11.15 1.69
N LEU A 271 19.34 11.50 2.39
CA LEU A 271 18.02 11.65 1.76
C LEU A 271 18.00 12.61 0.56
N PRO A 272 18.73 13.75 0.53
CA PRO A 272 18.83 14.59 -0.67
C PRO A 272 19.46 13.89 -1.87
N GLU A 273 20.49 13.08 -1.65
CA GLU A 273 21.18 12.33 -2.70
C GLU A 273 20.29 11.22 -3.23
N LEU A 274 19.69 10.42 -2.33
CA LEU A 274 18.69 9.40 -2.69
C LEU A 274 17.52 9.98 -3.48
N ARG A 275 17.00 11.15 -3.06
CA ARG A 275 15.93 11.85 -3.77
C ARG A 275 16.33 12.21 -5.20
N SER A 276 17.58 12.63 -5.40
CA SER A 276 18.10 12.98 -6.73
C SER A 276 18.30 11.77 -7.63
N VAL A 277 18.59 10.58 -7.08
CA VAL A 277 18.65 9.33 -7.85
C VAL A 277 17.27 8.93 -8.39
N ILE A 278 16.23 9.12 -7.58
CA ILE A 278 14.85 8.73 -7.95
C ILE A 278 14.05 9.83 -8.66
N GLU A 279 14.71 10.86 -9.18
CA GLU A 279 14.06 11.88 -10.02
C GLU A 279 13.97 11.41 -11.49
N PRO A 280 12.99 11.89 -12.28
CA PRO A 280 11.92 12.81 -11.91
C PRO A 280 10.72 12.12 -11.23
N ASP A 281 10.64 10.80 -11.34
CA ASP A 281 9.54 9.97 -10.84
C ASP A 281 10.01 9.09 -9.70
N GLY A 282 9.42 9.27 -8.53
CA GLY A 282 9.78 8.52 -7.35
C GLY A 282 9.33 9.25 -6.10
N ARG A 283 9.06 8.48 -5.06
CA ARG A 283 8.75 8.97 -3.74
C ARG A 283 9.59 8.22 -2.74
N LEU A 284 10.28 8.95 -1.88
CA LEU A 284 10.90 8.35 -0.71
C LEU A 284 10.12 8.70 0.56
N TYR A 285 10.14 7.81 1.54
CA TYR A 285 9.59 8.02 2.87
C TYR A 285 10.58 7.51 3.92
N SER A 286 10.89 8.33 4.92
CA SER A 286 11.69 7.91 6.07
C SER A 286 11.06 8.42 7.36
N THR A 287 11.19 7.67 8.45
CA THR A 287 10.70 8.10 9.77
C THR A 287 11.68 9.06 10.42
N LEU A 288 11.24 10.30 10.68
CA LEU A 288 12.00 11.28 11.46
C LEU A 288 11.84 11.06 12.96
N CYS A 289 10.61 10.83 13.44
CA CYS A 289 10.35 10.71 14.87
C CYS A 289 9.09 9.87 15.12
N GLU A 290 9.10 9.10 16.22
CA GLU A 290 7.92 8.39 16.73
C GLU A 290 7.70 8.76 18.18
N PHE A 291 6.45 8.89 18.60
CA PHE A 291 6.09 9.23 19.99
C PHE A 291 4.64 8.86 20.31
N GLN A 292 4.26 8.91 21.59
CA GLN A 292 2.87 8.76 22.03
C GLN A 292 2.24 10.13 22.23
N THR A 293 1.03 10.36 21.71
CA THR A 293 0.42 11.70 21.73
C THR A 293 0.07 12.18 23.12
N GLN A 294 0.02 11.32 24.14
CA GLN A 294 -0.11 11.76 25.52
C GLN A 294 1.04 12.69 25.98
N GLU A 295 2.21 12.59 25.33
CA GLU A 295 3.33 13.53 25.53
C GLU A 295 2.98 14.95 25.07
N LEU A 296 2.09 15.11 24.08
CA LEU A 296 1.60 16.39 23.58
C LEU A 296 0.28 16.83 24.23
N PHE A 297 -0.61 15.87 24.48
CA PHE A 297 -1.97 16.11 24.93
C PHE A 297 -2.24 15.30 26.21
N PRO A 298 -1.71 15.73 27.38
CA PRO A 298 -1.71 14.95 28.63
C PRO A 298 -3.11 14.69 29.27
N GLY A 299 -4.21 14.96 28.56
CA GLY A 299 -5.56 14.57 28.97
C GLY A 299 -6.42 14.02 27.83
N ALA A 300 -5.84 13.86 26.64
CA ALA A 300 -6.51 13.27 25.51
C ALA A 300 -6.30 11.76 25.47
N GLU A 301 -7.08 11.12 24.61
CA GLU A 301 -6.91 9.73 24.26
C GLU A 301 -5.53 9.51 23.58
N ASP A 302 -4.69 8.66 24.18
CA ASP A 302 -3.33 8.41 23.70
C ASP A 302 -3.27 7.70 22.33
N ALA A 303 -2.47 8.17 21.40
CA ALA A 303 -2.31 7.65 20.05
C ALA A 303 -0.82 7.49 19.75
N SER A 304 -0.47 6.51 18.92
CA SER A 304 0.89 6.44 18.37
C SER A 304 0.99 7.36 17.17
N ALA A 305 2.01 8.20 17.18
CA ALA A 305 2.27 9.19 16.14
C ALA A 305 3.64 8.97 15.50
N ILE A 306 3.70 9.14 14.18
CA ILE A 306 4.92 9.12 13.39
C ILE A 306 5.03 10.45 12.63
N ILE A 307 6.18 11.10 12.75
CA ILE A 307 6.61 12.20 11.89
C ILE A 307 7.51 11.58 10.82
N GLY A 308 7.06 11.58 9.57
CA GLY A 308 7.79 11.10 8.41
C GLY A 308 8.30 12.24 7.54
N VAL A 309 9.42 12.01 6.88
CA VAL A 309 9.95 12.83 5.78
C VAL A 309 9.54 12.17 4.48
N VAL A 310 8.89 12.92 3.61
CA VAL A 310 8.56 12.49 2.23
C VAL A 310 9.45 13.27 1.28
N GLY A 311 10.12 12.60 0.35
CA GLY A 311 10.90 13.24 -0.71
C GLY A 311 10.32 12.94 -2.08
N THR A 312 10.20 13.96 -2.93
CA THR A 312 9.76 13.86 -4.33
C THR A 312 10.57 14.83 -5.19
N ALA A 313 10.36 14.84 -6.51
CA ALA A 313 10.94 15.86 -7.40
C ALA A 313 10.56 17.30 -7.00
N ALA A 314 9.41 17.51 -6.33
CA ALA A 314 8.99 18.84 -5.86
C ALA A 314 9.76 19.34 -4.62
N GLY A 315 10.52 18.46 -3.95
CA GLY A 315 11.21 18.74 -2.70
C GLY A 315 10.77 17.79 -1.58
N PHE A 316 10.94 18.22 -0.34
CA PHE A 316 10.56 17.43 0.84
C PHE A 316 9.23 17.88 1.43
N HIS A 317 8.52 16.97 2.10
CA HIS A 317 7.33 17.27 2.90
C HIS A 317 7.46 16.58 4.26
N ILE A 318 6.78 17.13 5.26
CA ILE A 318 6.58 16.44 6.54
C ILE A 318 5.20 15.83 6.55
N GLU A 319 5.16 14.55 6.86
CA GLU A 319 3.95 13.77 7.02
C GLU A 319 3.77 13.43 8.50
N VAL A 320 2.56 13.59 9.03
CA VAL A 320 2.20 13.14 10.37
C VAL A 320 1.17 12.03 10.25
N ARG A 321 1.52 10.83 10.70
CA ARG A 321 0.62 9.67 10.77
C ARG A 321 0.21 9.41 12.21
N LEU A 322 -1.07 9.21 12.46
CA LEU A 322 -1.59 8.81 13.78
C LEU A 322 -2.50 7.61 13.66
N ASN A 323 -2.33 6.62 14.54
CA ASN A 323 -3.22 5.45 14.57
C ASN A 323 -4.66 5.79 15.02
N ARG A 324 -4.87 6.96 15.63
CA ARG A 324 -6.17 7.58 15.92
C ARG A 324 -5.98 9.08 16.15
N ALA A 325 -7.02 9.88 15.93
CA ALA A 325 -6.93 11.31 16.26
C ALA A 325 -7.22 11.57 17.75
N PRO A 326 -6.27 12.16 18.51
CA PRO A 326 -6.50 12.53 19.92
C PRO A 326 -7.42 13.76 20.06
N LEU A 327 -7.60 14.56 18.99
CA LEU A 327 -8.41 15.77 18.95
C LEU A 327 -9.38 15.71 17.75
N SER A 328 -10.34 16.65 17.70
CA SER A 328 -11.25 16.78 16.56
C SER A 328 -10.52 17.18 15.28
N GLU A 329 -11.13 16.89 14.12
CA GLU A 329 -10.50 17.15 12.82
C GLU A 329 -10.19 18.63 12.59
N GLU A 330 -10.97 19.55 13.18
CA GLU A 330 -10.74 20.98 13.05
C GLU A 330 -9.52 21.45 13.85
N LEU A 331 -9.20 20.76 14.95
CA LEU A 331 -8.09 21.13 15.85
C LEU A 331 -6.77 20.50 15.44
N MET A 332 -6.82 19.30 14.84
CA MET A 332 -5.61 18.55 14.46
C MET A 332 -4.63 19.36 13.59
N PRO A 333 -5.04 20.03 12.50
CA PRO A 333 -4.11 20.80 11.67
C PRO A 333 -3.38 21.92 12.42
N VAL A 334 -4.07 22.62 13.32
CA VAL A 334 -3.49 23.73 14.08
C VAL A 334 -2.45 23.21 15.07
N CYS A 335 -2.80 22.16 15.83
CA CYS A 335 -1.89 21.58 16.82
C CYS A 335 -0.66 20.93 16.16
N LEU A 336 -0.86 20.17 15.09
CA LEU A 336 0.25 19.57 14.34
C LEU A 336 1.13 20.62 13.67
N GLY A 337 0.53 21.71 13.17
CA GLY A 337 1.29 22.79 12.58
C GLY A 337 2.17 23.54 13.59
N GLN A 338 1.72 23.68 14.84
CA GLN A 338 2.53 24.22 15.94
C GLN A 338 3.68 23.30 16.33
N LEU A 339 3.41 21.98 16.35
CA LEU A 339 4.38 20.94 16.66
C LEU A 339 5.55 20.97 15.66
N ILE A 340 5.26 20.95 14.37
CA ILE A 340 6.30 20.87 13.33
C ILE A 340 6.80 22.25 12.88
N GLY A 341 6.05 23.33 13.14
CA GLY A 341 6.39 24.69 12.71
C GLY A 341 5.97 25.05 11.28
N HIS A 342 5.15 24.21 10.64
CA HIS A 342 4.67 24.38 9.26
C HIS A 342 3.18 24.04 9.17
N SER A 343 2.44 24.72 8.29
CA SER A 343 1.03 24.40 8.04
C SER A 343 0.87 23.01 7.47
N VAL A 344 -0.06 22.24 8.02
CA VAL A 344 -0.46 20.92 7.50
C VAL A 344 -1.93 20.90 7.14
N VAL A 345 -2.30 20.01 6.23
CA VAL A 345 -3.69 19.71 5.88
C VAL A 345 -3.96 18.23 6.04
N TYR A 346 -5.21 17.88 6.33
CA TYR A 346 -5.60 16.48 6.31
C TYR A 346 -5.45 15.94 4.89
N ALA A 347 -4.63 14.91 4.76
CA ALA A 347 -4.29 14.30 3.49
C ALA A 347 -4.42 12.80 3.70
N PRO A 348 -5.62 12.20 3.63
CA PRO A 348 -5.75 10.76 3.76
C PRO A 348 -4.86 10.06 2.71
N LEU A 349 -4.25 8.94 3.08
CA LEU A 349 -3.47 8.16 2.13
C LEU A 349 -4.39 7.72 0.99
N SER A 350 -3.95 7.91 -0.26
CA SER A 350 -4.74 7.50 -1.43
C SER A 350 -5.06 6.01 -1.29
N PRO A 351 -6.31 5.59 -1.58
CA PRO A 351 -6.64 4.17 -1.51
C PRO A 351 -5.77 3.33 -2.46
N PHE A 352 -5.26 3.91 -3.57
CA PHE A 352 -4.20 3.36 -4.44
C PHE A 352 -3.39 4.44 -5.19
N ILE A 353 -2.08 4.21 -5.32
CA ILE A 353 -1.24 4.54 -6.48
C ILE A 353 -0.92 3.21 -7.15
#